data_AF-A0A0P7C8X6-F1
#
_entry.id   AF-A0A0P7C8X6-F1
#
_cell.length_a   1.000
_cell.length_b   1.000
_cell.length_c   1.000
_cell.angle_alpha   90.00
_cell.angle_beta   90.00
_cell.angle_gamma   90.00
#
_symmetry.space_group_name_H-M   'P 1'
#
loop_
_entity.id
_entity.type
_entity.pdbx_description
1 polymer ?
#
loop_
_entity_poly.entity_id
_entity_poly.type
_entity_poly.pdbx_seq_one_letter_code
_entity_poly.pdbx_strand_id
1 'polypeptide(L)'
;MLVPADPLLPVRPVDHDETSLRAAQALVGGPIEPIGLTRPAATLYVNQNGKPDGLPRNGRATLLTWVHVQQLRGQDVIVGDAYLAGPERRGLDTDTPAALLAVLTGTAVQVQTRSRRRRRWMTLPSTVGMVYDEPFDAYATALLALDDQDILDVRVIPTGQT
;
A
#
# COMPACT_ATOMS: atom_id res chain seq x y z
N MET A 1 7.79 6.83 -3.05
CA MET A 1 8.10 6.09 -1.79
C MET A 1 8.63 4.70 -2.13
N LEU A 2 9.76 4.26 -1.60
CA LEU A 2 10.28 2.90 -1.79
C LEU A 2 9.74 1.97 -0.68
N VAL A 3 9.25 0.80 -1.08
CA VAL A 3 8.80 -0.31 -0.22
C VAL A 3 9.73 -1.50 -0.46
N PRO A 4 10.81 -1.65 0.32
CA PRO A 4 11.77 -2.73 0.13
C PRO A 4 11.16 -4.12 0.39
N ALA A 5 11.61 -5.13 -0.37
CA ALA A 5 11.26 -6.52 -0.12
C ALA A 5 11.85 -7.04 1.19
N ASP A 6 13.05 -6.60 1.54
CA ASP A 6 13.64 -6.90 2.84
C ASP A 6 12.84 -6.18 3.94
N PRO A 7 12.17 -6.92 4.85
CA PRO A 7 11.37 -6.32 5.91
C PRO A 7 12.19 -5.56 6.94
N LEU A 8 13.51 -5.79 7.02
CA LEU A 8 14.41 -5.08 7.93
C LEU A 8 14.78 -3.68 7.42
N LEU A 9 14.54 -3.40 6.12
CA LEU A 9 14.74 -2.07 5.56
C LEU A 9 13.46 -1.23 5.68
N PRO A 10 13.54 0.04 6.12
CA PRO A 10 12.36 0.86 6.29
C PRO A 10 11.76 1.27 4.94
N VAL A 11 10.44 1.44 4.91
CA VAL A 11 9.77 2.17 3.83
C VAL A 11 10.22 3.63 3.91
N ARG A 12 10.64 4.21 2.78
CA ARG A 12 11.27 5.54 2.79
C ARG A 12 10.92 6.37 1.56
N PRO A 13 10.89 7.71 1.68
CA PRO A 13 10.85 8.58 0.53
C PRO A 13 12.08 8.34 -0.36
N VAL A 14 11.88 8.45 -1.66
CA VAL A 14 12.95 8.40 -2.66
C VAL A 14 12.63 9.43 -3.72
N ASP A 15 13.63 10.23 -4.06
CA ASP A 15 13.58 11.11 -5.21
C ASP A 15 14.18 10.39 -6.41
N HIS A 16 13.54 10.54 -7.56
CA HIS A 16 14.08 10.11 -8.85
C HIS A 16 13.52 11.04 -9.92
N ASP A 17 14.20 11.09 -11.06
CA ASP A 17 13.71 11.81 -12.23
C ASP A 17 12.52 11.05 -12.81
N GLU A 18 11.32 11.62 -12.68
CA GLU A 18 10.05 11.07 -13.16
C GLU A 18 9.98 10.95 -14.69
N THR A 19 10.85 11.66 -15.41
CA THR A 19 10.97 11.55 -16.88
C THR A 19 11.91 10.42 -17.30
N SER A 20 12.63 9.82 -16.35
CA SER A 20 13.63 8.78 -16.60
C SER A 20 13.09 7.40 -16.24
N LEU A 21 12.62 6.67 -17.26
CA LEU A 21 12.25 5.26 -17.11
C LEU A 21 13.37 4.43 -16.47
N ARG A 22 14.63 4.72 -16.81
CA ARG A 22 15.79 4.02 -16.24
C ARG A 22 15.93 4.28 -14.74
N ALA A 23 15.65 5.50 -14.28
CA ALA A 23 15.68 5.81 -12.86
C ALA A 23 14.58 5.03 -12.10
N ALA A 24 13.36 4.98 -12.64
CA ALA A 24 12.27 4.18 -12.09
C ALA A 24 12.59 2.66 -12.08
N GLN A 25 13.12 2.12 -13.18
CA GLN A 25 13.54 0.72 -13.28
C GLN A 25 14.65 0.35 -12.29
N ALA A 26 15.56 1.27 -12.00
CA ALA A 26 16.61 1.06 -11.00
C ALA A 26 16.05 0.90 -9.58
N LEU A 27 14.89 1.49 -9.27
CA LEU A 27 14.26 1.36 -7.94
C LEU A 27 13.69 -0.04 -7.68
N VAL A 28 13.25 -0.75 -8.72
CA VAL A 28 12.67 -2.11 -8.61
C VAL A 28 13.62 -3.21 -9.12
N GLY A 29 14.77 -2.83 -9.69
CA GLY A 29 15.78 -3.75 -10.19
C GLY A 29 15.44 -4.42 -11.53
N GLY A 30 14.63 -3.79 -12.38
CA GLY A 30 14.24 -4.36 -13.68
C GLY A 30 13.13 -3.60 -14.39
N PRO A 31 12.55 -4.16 -15.48
CA PRO A 31 11.39 -3.59 -16.15
C PRO A 31 10.24 -3.39 -15.16
N ILE A 32 9.54 -2.26 -15.27
CA ILE A 32 8.47 -1.90 -14.33
C ILE A 32 7.10 -2.36 -14.84
N GLU A 33 6.27 -2.83 -13.92
CA GLU A 33 4.85 -3.06 -14.13
C GLU A 33 4.05 -2.19 -13.16
N PRO A 34 3.09 -1.37 -13.64
CA PRO A 34 2.24 -0.57 -12.78
C PRO A 34 1.05 -1.36 -12.22
N ILE A 35 0.81 -1.23 -10.93
CA ILE A 35 -0.39 -1.73 -10.23
C ILE A 35 -1.16 -0.53 -9.68
N GLY A 36 -2.35 -0.27 -10.23
CA GLY A 36 -3.20 0.83 -9.78
C GLY A 36 -3.85 0.55 -8.43
N LEU A 37 -3.54 1.35 -7.42
CA LEU A 37 -4.15 1.30 -6.10
C LEU A 37 -5.37 2.24 -6.04
N THR A 38 -6.37 1.85 -5.24
CA THR A 38 -7.58 2.67 -5.03
C THR A 38 -7.72 3.11 -3.58
N ARG A 39 -8.23 4.34 -3.38
CA ARG A 39 -8.58 4.92 -2.06
C ARG A 39 -7.42 4.91 -1.04
N PRO A 40 -6.45 5.84 -1.19
CA PRO A 40 -6.36 6.87 -2.23
C PRO A 40 -5.81 6.32 -3.55
N ALA A 41 -6.07 7.04 -4.65
CA ALA A 41 -5.51 6.68 -5.95
C ALA A 41 -3.99 6.84 -5.93
N ALA A 42 -3.27 5.79 -6.33
CA ALA A 42 -1.82 5.74 -6.39
C ALA A 42 -1.39 4.63 -7.37
N THR A 43 -0.12 4.60 -7.75
CA THR A 43 0.44 3.53 -8.57
C THR A 43 1.58 2.87 -7.81
N LEU A 44 1.50 1.56 -7.63
CA LEU A 44 2.59 0.74 -7.12
C LEU A 44 3.31 0.12 -8.31
N TYR A 45 4.55 0.50 -8.52
CA TYR A 45 5.40 -0.06 -9.56
C TYR A 45 6.27 -1.17 -8.98
N VAL A 46 6.31 -2.29 -9.69
CA VAL A 46 7.02 -3.50 -9.29
C VAL A 46 7.89 -3.99 -10.44
N ASN A 47 8.82 -4.88 -10.16
CA ASN A 47 9.59 -5.53 -11.22
C ASN A 47 8.72 -6.55 -11.96
N GLN A 48 8.44 -6.29 -13.24
CA GLN A 48 7.65 -7.14 -14.13
C GLN A 48 8.21 -8.57 -14.22
N ASN A 49 9.54 -8.70 -14.19
CA ASN A 49 10.22 -9.99 -14.30
C ASN A 49 10.52 -10.59 -12.92
N GLY A 50 10.10 -9.96 -11.83
CA GLY A 50 10.53 -10.34 -10.49
C GLY A 50 10.21 -11.79 -10.12
N LYS A 51 9.08 -12.34 -10.58
CA LYS A 51 8.72 -13.75 -10.32
C LYS A 51 9.57 -14.72 -11.15
N PRO A 52 9.68 -14.57 -12.49
CA PRO A 52 10.65 -15.32 -13.29
C PRO A 52 12.09 -15.27 -12.75
N ASP A 53 12.51 -14.12 -12.26
CA ASP A 53 13.87 -13.89 -11.76
C ASP A 53 14.09 -14.40 -10.32
N GLY A 54 13.04 -14.92 -9.67
CA GLY A 54 13.13 -15.48 -8.32
C GLY A 54 13.37 -14.43 -7.22
N LEU A 55 12.93 -13.19 -7.42
CA LEU A 55 13.06 -12.13 -6.41
C LEU A 55 12.32 -12.49 -5.11
N PRO A 56 12.80 -11.99 -3.95
CA PRO A 56 12.17 -12.28 -2.67
C PRO A 56 10.75 -11.72 -2.58
N ARG A 57 9.86 -12.40 -1.86
CA ARG A 57 8.50 -11.90 -1.60
C ARG A 57 8.53 -10.59 -0.83
N ASN A 58 7.74 -9.62 -1.29
CA ASN A 58 7.55 -8.35 -0.62
C ASN A 58 6.18 -8.36 0.07
N GLY A 59 6.15 -8.80 1.34
CA GLY A 59 4.91 -8.92 2.11
C GLY A 59 4.20 -7.57 2.30
N ARG A 60 4.97 -6.50 2.50
CA ARG A 60 4.46 -5.13 2.66
C ARG A 60 3.79 -4.61 1.40
N ALA A 61 4.44 -4.73 0.24
CA ALA A 61 3.85 -4.37 -1.04
C ALA A 61 2.64 -5.26 -1.38
N THR A 62 2.68 -6.55 -1.02
CA THR A 62 1.55 -7.48 -1.19
C THR A 62 0.34 -7.05 -0.37
N LEU A 63 0.53 -6.68 0.90
CA LEU A 63 -0.54 -6.16 1.77
C LEU A 63 -1.19 -4.90 1.18
N LEU A 64 -0.37 -3.95 0.70
CA LEU A 64 -0.87 -2.76 0.01
C LEU A 64 -1.73 -3.14 -1.19
N THR A 65 -1.21 -4.00 -2.06
CA THR A 65 -1.96 -4.47 -3.24
C THR A 65 -3.27 -5.15 -2.85
N TRP A 66 -3.27 -6.05 -1.86
CA TRP A 66 -4.48 -6.81 -1.49
C TRP A 66 -5.56 -5.99 -0.79
N VAL A 67 -5.16 -4.95 -0.05
CA VAL A 67 -6.11 -4.01 0.57
C VAL A 67 -6.70 -3.07 -0.49
N HIS A 68 -5.88 -2.55 -1.41
CA HIS A 68 -6.30 -1.53 -2.37
C HIS A 68 -6.83 -2.07 -3.70
N VAL A 69 -6.56 -3.34 -4.04
CA VAL A 69 -6.92 -4.01 -5.29
C VAL A 69 -7.55 -5.37 -5.00
N GLN A 70 -8.87 -5.36 -4.78
CA GLN A 70 -9.63 -6.55 -4.36
C GLN A 70 -9.46 -7.74 -5.31
N GLN A 71 -9.32 -7.49 -6.61
CA GLN A 71 -9.20 -8.51 -7.66
C GLN A 71 -7.90 -9.32 -7.56
N LEU A 72 -6.84 -8.75 -6.96
CA LEU A 72 -5.54 -9.41 -6.82
C LEU A 72 -5.38 -10.14 -5.47
N ARG A 73 -6.33 -9.96 -4.54
CA ARG A 73 -6.28 -10.54 -3.20
C ARG A 73 -6.27 -12.06 -3.26
N GLY A 74 -5.22 -12.66 -2.68
CA GLY A 74 -5.03 -14.11 -2.68
C GLY A 74 -4.76 -14.74 -4.05
N GLN A 75 -4.77 -13.94 -5.12
CA GLN A 75 -4.52 -14.38 -6.50
C GLN A 75 -3.09 -14.08 -6.94
N ASP A 76 -2.51 -12.98 -6.43
CA ASP A 76 -1.16 -12.59 -6.80
C ASP A 76 -0.34 -12.06 -5.62
N VAL A 77 0.98 -12.21 -5.68
CA VAL A 77 1.91 -11.69 -4.67
C VAL A 77 2.96 -10.80 -5.31
N ILE A 78 3.38 -9.78 -4.58
CA ILE A 78 4.44 -8.88 -5.03
C ILE A 78 5.80 -9.44 -4.60
N VAL A 79 6.78 -9.37 -5.50
CA VAL A 79 8.15 -9.81 -5.27
C VAL A 79 9.12 -8.68 -5.68
N GLY A 80 10.28 -8.63 -5.04
CA GLY A 80 11.26 -7.56 -5.22
C GLY A 80 10.84 -6.24 -4.58
N ASP A 81 11.74 -5.28 -4.65
CA ASP A 81 11.46 -3.92 -4.22
C ASP A 81 10.34 -3.32 -5.07
N ALA A 82 9.50 -2.50 -4.45
CA ALA A 82 8.43 -1.78 -5.12
C ALA A 82 8.56 -0.29 -4.84
N TYR A 83 8.13 0.57 -5.76
CA TYR A 83 7.99 1.99 -5.49
C TYR A 83 6.55 2.45 -5.70
N LEU A 84 6.08 3.28 -4.79
CA LEU A 84 4.75 3.86 -4.78
C LEU A 84 4.85 5.32 -5.24
N ALA A 85 4.08 5.67 -6.25
CA ALA A 85 3.88 7.03 -6.75
C ALA A 85 2.40 7.42 -6.64
N GLY A 86 2.11 8.71 -6.84
CA GLY A 86 0.75 9.17 -7.03
C GLY A 86 0.18 8.74 -8.39
N PRO A 87 -1.07 9.11 -8.66
CA PRO A 87 -1.68 8.81 -9.95
C PRO A 87 -0.95 9.57 -11.06
N GLU A 88 -0.79 8.93 -12.21
CA GLU A 88 -0.22 9.57 -13.40
C GLU A 88 -1.05 10.80 -13.80
N ARG A 89 -0.35 11.89 -14.15
CA ARG A 89 -0.93 13.11 -14.69
C ARG A 89 -0.11 13.58 -15.89
N ARG A 90 -0.72 13.56 -17.08
CA ARG A 90 -0.13 14.03 -18.34
C ARG A 90 1.13 13.23 -18.75
N GLY A 91 1.11 11.93 -18.51
CA GLY A 91 2.17 10.98 -18.81
C GLY A 91 3.29 10.95 -17.77
N LEU A 92 3.16 11.66 -16.65
CA LEU A 92 4.16 11.72 -15.59
C LEU A 92 3.57 11.28 -14.25
N ASP A 93 4.36 10.52 -13.50
CA ASP A 93 4.01 10.18 -12.12
C ASP A 93 3.99 11.45 -11.26
N THR A 94 3.03 11.54 -10.35
CA THR A 94 3.05 12.56 -9.30
C THR A 94 3.63 12.00 -8.01
N ASP A 95 3.90 12.87 -7.04
CA ASP A 95 4.28 12.45 -5.70
C ASP A 95 3.28 11.47 -5.08
N THR A 96 3.80 10.60 -4.21
CA THR A 96 2.97 9.72 -3.37
C THR A 96 1.90 10.54 -2.65
N PRO A 97 0.61 10.14 -2.67
CA PRO A 97 -0.44 10.93 -2.04
C PRO A 97 -0.15 11.17 -0.56
N ALA A 98 -0.32 12.41 -0.10
CA ALA A 98 -0.01 12.81 1.28
C ALA A 98 -0.68 11.91 2.35
N ALA A 99 -1.88 11.39 2.07
CA ALA A 99 -2.57 10.46 2.95
C ALA A 99 -1.83 9.11 3.08
N LEU A 100 -1.31 8.54 1.97
CA LEU A 100 -0.50 7.32 2.04
C LEU A 100 0.86 7.61 2.67
N LEU A 101 1.47 8.75 2.36
CA LEU A 101 2.73 9.15 2.99
C LEU A 101 2.57 9.20 4.52
N ALA A 102 1.55 9.89 5.02
CA ALA A 102 1.28 10.01 6.46
C ALA A 102 0.97 8.67 7.15
N VAL A 103 0.34 7.73 6.44
CA VAL A 103 0.12 6.37 6.97
C VAL A 103 1.43 5.60 7.01
N LEU A 104 2.18 5.56 5.91
CA LEU A 104 3.36 4.71 5.75
C LEU A 104 4.59 5.19 6.52
N THR A 105 4.63 6.46 6.93
CA THR A 105 5.68 7.02 7.80
C THR A 105 5.20 7.34 9.20
N GLY A 106 3.92 7.16 9.49
CA GLY A 106 3.32 7.45 10.78
C GLY A 106 3.63 6.37 11.80
N THR A 107 3.78 6.78 13.07
CA THR A 107 3.97 5.88 14.22
C THR A 107 2.69 5.72 15.05
N ALA A 108 1.57 6.16 14.50
CA ALA A 108 0.26 6.09 15.15
C ALA A 108 -0.81 6.08 14.06
N VAL A 109 -1.21 4.88 13.65
CA VAL A 109 -2.25 4.66 12.65
C VAL A 109 -3.38 3.81 13.21
N GLN A 110 -4.55 3.89 12.57
CA GLN A 110 -5.74 3.16 12.94
C GLN A 110 -6.38 2.52 11.70
N VAL A 111 -7.04 1.40 11.92
CA VAL A 111 -7.87 0.76 10.90
C VAL A 111 -9.29 1.26 11.07
N GLN A 112 -9.92 1.66 9.98
CA GLN A 112 -11.34 1.92 9.92
C GLN A 112 -12.01 0.99 8.92
N THR A 113 -13.24 0.58 9.25
CA THR A 113 -14.08 -0.21 8.37
C THR A 113 -15.40 0.46 8.12
N ARG A 114 -16.02 0.10 7.00
CA ARG A 114 -17.39 0.46 6.66
C ARG A 114 -18.13 -0.83 6.33
N SER A 115 -19.28 -1.04 6.95
CA SER A 115 -20.07 -2.27 6.81
C SER A 115 -21.40 -2.03 6.11
N ARG A 116 -22.07 -3.10 5.68
CA ARG A 116 -23.45 -3.01 5.15
C ARG A 116 -24.43 -2.45 6.18
N ARG A 117 -24.30 -2.86 7.44
CA ARG A 117 -25.17 -2.45 8.55
C ARG A 117 -24.90 -1.03 9.02
N ARG A 118 -23.63 -0.63 9.05
CA ARG A 118 -23.18 0.71 9.42
C ARG A 118 -22.42 1.33 8.26
N ARG A 119 -23.13 2.14 7.47
CA ARG A 119 -22.61 2.81 6.28
C ARG A 119 -21.62 3.95 6.57
N ARG A 120 -21.37 4.27 7.83
CA ARG A 120 -20.32 5.21 8.27
C ARG A 120 -19.03 4.48 8.58
N TRP A 121 -17.91 5.18 8.49
CA TRP A 121 -16.62 4.67 8.96
C TRP A 121 -16.62 4.48 10.48
N MET A 122 -16.03 3.38 10.93
CA MET A 122 -15.86 3.04 12.34
C MET A 122 -14.41 2.58 12.56
N THR A 123 -13.76 3.07 13.62
CA THR A 123 -12.41 2.59 14.02
C THR A 123 -12.47 1.19 14.61
N LEU A 124 -11.48 0.35 14.30
CA LEU A 124 -11.31 -0.98 14.86
C LEU A 124 -10.31 -1.02 16.04
N PRO A 125 -10.57 -1.87 17.07
CA PRO A 125 -11.89 -2.38 17.41
C PRO A 125 -12.78 -1.22 17.86
N SER A 126 -14.09 -1.34 17.59
CA SER A 126 -15.05 -0.24 17.81
C SER A 126 -15.27 0.16 19.27
N THR A 127 -14.64 -0.55 20.22
CA THR A 127 -14.81 -0.38 21.67
C THR A 127 -13.68 0.42 22.30
N VAL A 128 -12.43 0.18 21.88
CA VAL A 128 -11.23 0.92 22.28
C VAL A 128 -10.37 0.98 21.01
N GLY A 129 -10.33 2.13 20.34
CA GLY A 129 -9.64 2.23 19.04
C GLY A 129 -8.19 1.77 19.17
N MET A 130 -7.83 0.71 18.43
CA MET A 130 -6.48 0.16 18.45
C MET A 130 -5.61 1.04 17.57
N VAL A 131 -4.52 1.52 18.16
CA VAL A 131 -3.49 2.31 17.48
C VAL A 131 -2.31 1.39 17.24
N TYR A 132 -1.81 1.41 16.01
CA TYR A 132 -0.62 0.68 15.58
C TYR A 132 0.52 1.67 15.42
N ASP A 133 1.69 1.29 15.92
CA ASP A 133 2.96 1.97 15.71
C ASP A 133 3.64 1.53 14.40
N GLU A 134 3.38 0.30 13.95
CA GLU A 134 3.79 -0.23 12.66
C GLU A 134 2.63 -0.21 11.63
N PRO A 135 2.71 0.59 10.55
CA PRO A 135 1.64 0.69 9.56
C PRO A 135 1.25 -0.64 8.91
N PHE A 136 2.21 -1.54 8.70
CA PHE A 136 1.92 -2.81 8.04
C PHE A 136 1.18 -3.81 8.92
N ASP A 137 1.27 -3.69 10.25
CA ASP A 137 0.39 -4.43 11.17
C ASP A 137 -1.06 -3.94 11.05
N ALA A 138 -1.26 -2.63 10.90
CA ALA A 138 -2.59 -2.07 10.62
C ALA A 138 -3.14 -2.55 9.26
N TYR A 139 -2.30 -2.61 8.22
CA TYR A 139 -2.70 -3.18 6.92
C TYR A 139 -3.04 -4.67 7.01
N ALA A 140 -2.30 -5.45 7.80
CA ALA A 140 -2.62 -6.85 8.05
C ALA A 140 -3.99 -6.99 8.75
N THR A 141 -4.26 -6.19 9.79
CA THR A 141 -5.59 -6.18 10.43
C THR A 141 -6.69 -5.71 9.49
N ALA A 142 -6.43 -4.71 8.66
CA ALA A 142 -7.40 -4.23 7.66
C ALA A 142 -7.75 -5.34 6.66
N LEU A 143 -6.77 -6.14 6.24
CA LEU A 143 -6.98 -7.30 5.40
C LEU A 143 -7.81 -8.38 6.12
N LEU A 144 -7.49 -8.73 7.36
CA LEU A 144 -8.29 -9.70 8.14
C LEU A 144 -9.74 -9.24 8.32
N ALA A 145 -9.96 -7.94 8.50
CA ALA A 145 -11.32 -7.38 8.60
C ALA A 145 -12.12 -7.54 7.31
N LEU A 146 -11.47 -7.65 6.15
CA LEU A 146 -12.14 -7.88 4.87
C LEU A 146 -12.62 -9.33 4.67
N ASP A 147 -12.22 -10.27 5.53
CA ASP A 147 -12.73 -11.65 5.50
C ASP A 147 -14.16 -11.73 6.06
N ASP A 148 -14.57 -10.74 6.87
CA ASP A 148 -15.96 -10.59 7.29
C ASP A 148 -16.82 -10.10 6.12
N GLN A 149 -17.76 -10.95 5.70
CA GLN A 149 -18.66 -10.67 4.61
C GLN A 149 -19.53 -9.42 4.83
N ASP A 150 -19.73 -8.95 6.06
CA ASP A 150 -20.49 -7.72 6.34
C ASP A 150 -19.68 -6.45 6.06
N ILE A 151 -18.35 -6.53 5.99
CA ILE A 151 -17.47 -5.41 5.67
C ILE A 151 -17.49 -5.11 4.17
N LEU A 152 -17.72 -3.85 3.84
CA LEU A 152 -17.75 -3.34 2.46
C LEU A 152 -16.42 -2.71 2.06
N ASP A 153 -15.74 -2.06 3.01
CA ASP A 153 -14.54 -1.29 2.74
C ASP A 153 -13.69 -1.14 4.01
N VAL A 154 -12.39 -0.99 3.81
CA VAL A 154 -11.42 -0.74 4.89
C VAL A 154 -10.47 0.37 4.49
N ARG A 155 -9.94 1.08 5.47
CA ARG A 155 -8.86 2.06 5.27
C ARG A 155 -7.96 2.09 6.49
N VAL A 156 -6.67 2.31 6.25
CA VAL A 156 -5.71 2.68 7.30
C VAL A 156 -5.57 4.20 7.27
N ILE A 157 -5.62 4.84 8.43
CA ILE A 157 -5.55 6.29 8.57
C ILE A 157 -4.59 6.67 9.70
N PRO A 158 -3.94 7.85 9.67
CA PRO A 158 -3.23 8.38 10.83
C PRO A 158 -4.21 8.66 11.99
N THR A 159 -3.77 8.51 13.24
CA THR A 159 -4.57 8.92 14.39
C THR A 159 -4.88 10.42 14.35
N GLY A 160 -6.09 10.81 14.75
CA GLY A 160 -6.49 12.22 14.82
C GLY A 160 -7.15 12.80 13.56
N GLN A 161 -7.29 12.02 12.49
CA GLN A 161 -8.12 12.38 11.34
C GLN A 161 -9.46 11.60 11.40
N THR A 162 -10.52 12.25 11.90
CA THR A 162 -11.91 11.72 11.89
C THR A 162 -12.68 12.18 10.67
#